data_AF-A0A842TEL9-F1
#
_entry.id   AF-A0A842TEL9-F1
#
_cell.length_a   1.000
_cell.length_b   1.000
_cell.length_c   1.000
_cell.angle_alpha   90.00
_cell.angle_beta   90.00
_cell.angle_gamma   90.00
#
_symmetry.space_group_name_H-M   'P 1'
#
loop_
_entity.id
_entity.type
_entity.pdbx_description
1 polymer ?
#
loop_
_entity_poly.entity_id
_entity_poly.type
_entity_poly.pdbx_seq_one_letter_code
_entity_poly.pdbx_strand_id
1 'polypeptide(L)'
;MDVNSPDQNINKTSKYIHDYWDKLIKPPSNTHKDVPISNPYISPSIKFNALFYWDTYFQNLGLMIDDRYNLAVKCVENFIDEINKLGFIPNFNGPGWLSNTRSQPAFFCAMIHDLYSVSGDNDLLRKFVDSLKKEYKYWTTPPKKYKFNLSRYYDTSFWSKLQPYSSIAESGWDITNRFRNVKKSLPIDLNCLLYLYERDIPRFLKIINNLEKNEEEKWAQARKERKKLINKYMWDKKRGFFYDYSVRLKRVEKSSSLAGFFPMWIRIITTERAEKCAKKAIEFLKPGGFVSTLDKKVKGFLKILKFMGLQWCYPIGWAPLQWIVNKALCNYNFHQLAAESALKWINMIARIFDEKEAIYEKYNVVNESIEDIQAHYEMHTGFGWTNAIFQALITRIIFGLEPKFPNQIQFCPRIPASWKGASFNLSLNNFPRLGLKLKINIETKDNSDKIDVEIETNKSISMELKILKNIKTKFKSIIINSKQKIDEFKIIKFESSIENNLIARSKNPILFKKGKNTISI
;
A
#
# COMPACT_ATOMS: atom_id res chain seq x y z
N MET A 1 18.00 -3.36 3.77
CA MET A 1 17.95 -4.01 2.45
C MET A 1 19.21 -3.63 1.68
N ASP A 2 19.71 -4.48 0.79
CA ASP A 2 20.77 -4.12 -0.16
C ASP A 2 20.28 -4.39 -1.59
N VAL A 3 20.35 -3.37 -2.45
CA VAL A 3 19.89 -3.44 -3.84
C VAL A 3 21.01 -3.01 -4.76
N ASN A 4 21.27 -3.83 -5.76
CA ASN A 4 22.17 -3.51 -6.86
C ASN A 4 21.38 -3.56 -8.16
N SER A 5 20.77 -2.43 -8.51
CA SER A 5 20.12 -2.21 -9.79
C SER A 5 21.11 -1.67 -10.84
N PRO A 6 20.74 -1.67 -12.14
CA PRO A 6 21.59 -1.09 -13.18
C PRO A 6 21.78 0.43 -13.06
N ASP A 7 20.93 1.11 -12.28
CA ASP A 7 20.99 2.55 -12.03
C ASP A 7 21.63 2.83 -10.66
N GLN A 8 22.80 3.47 -10.67
CA GLN A 8 23.55 3.78 -9.45
C GLN A 8 22.81 4.76 -8.53
N ASN A 9 21.99 5.66 -9.08
CA ASN A 9 21.24 6.62 -8.28
C ASN A 9 20.15 5.90 -7.49
N ILE A 10 19.53 4.85 -8.05
CA ILE A 10 18.58 4.00 -7.30
C ILE A 10 19.28 3.33 -6.12
N ASN A 11 20.49 2.80 -6.34
CA ASN A 11 21.25 2.09 -5.31
C ASN A 11 21.65 3.03 -4.16
N LYS A 12 22.19 4.21 -4.48
CA LYS A 12 22.51 5.28 -3.51
C LYS A 12 21.28 5.72 -2.72
N THR A 13 20.16 5.95 -3.40
CA THR A 13 18.90 6.41 -2.77
C THR A 13 18.34 5.36 -1.81
N SER A 14 18.34 4.08 -2.22
CA SER A 14 17.91 2.97 -1.37
C SER A 14 18.75 2.87 -0.09
N LYS A 15 20.07 2.99 -0.22
CA LYS A 15 21.00 2.99 0.92
C LYS A 15 20.72 4.17 1.86
N TYR A 16 20.58 5.37 1.31
CA TYR A 16 20.23 6.55 2.10
C TYR A 16 18.93 6.33 2.91
N ILE A 17 17.89 5.76 2.29
CA ILE A 17 16.62 5.47 2.95
C ILE A 17 16.80 4.50 4.13
N HIS A 18 17.59 3.43 3.94
CA HIS A 18 17.86 2.45 4.98
C HIS A 18 18.41 3.11 6.26
N ASP A 19 19.36 4.04 6.09
CA ASP A 19 20.01 4.77 7.17
C ASP A 19 19.11 5.90 7.73
N TYR A 20 18.23 6.48 6.90
CA TYR A 20 17.39 7.61 7.30
C TYR A 20 16.29 7.24 8.28
N TRP A 21 15.89 5.96 8.37
CA TRP A 21 14.85 5.50 9.30
C TRP A 21 15.12 5.95 10.73
N ASP A 22 16.37 5.89 11.20
CA ASP A 22 16.74 6.23 12.57
C ASP A 22 16.44 7.70 12.91
N LYS A 23 16.46 8.60 11.92
CA LYS A 23 16.12 10.02 12.10
C LYS A 23 14.62 10.24 12.28
N LEU A 24 13.79 9.30 11.80
CA LEU A 24 12.32 9.40 11.88
C LEU A 24 11.75 8.73 13.13
N ILE A 25 12.55 7.91 13.84
CA ILE A 25 12.16 7.27 15.09
C ILE A 25 11.97 8.34 16.16
N LYS A 26 10.81 8.30 16.80
CA LYS A 26 10.48 9.10 17.97
C LYS A 26 10.28 8.18 19.17
N PRO A 27 10.73 8.60 20.37
CA PRO A 27 10.47 7.83 21.59
C PRO A 27 8.97 7.85 21.92
N PRO A 28 8.52 6.98 22.85
CA PRO A 28 7.23 7.15 23.50
C PRO A 28 7.00 8.60 23.93
N SER A 29 5.78 9.09 23.82
CA SER A 29 5.45 10.49 24.08
C SER A 29 4.14 10.62 24.81
N ASN A 30 4.18 11.33 25.94
CA ASN A 30 3.00 11.76 26.70
C ASN A 30 2.73 13.26 26.56
N THR A 31 3.28 13.89 25.50
CA THR A 31 3.15 15.34 25.25
C THR A 31 1.69 15.76 25.19
N HIS A 32 0.83 14.93 24.60
CA HIS A 32 -0.61 15.12 24.56
C HIS A 32 -1.29 14.07 25.45
N LYS A 33 -1.61 14.45 26.70
CA LYS A 33 -2.21 13.55 27.71
C LYS A 33 -3.53 12.90 27.25
N ASP A 34 -4.24 13.53 26.32
CA ASP A 34 -5.49 13.01 25.77
C ASP A 34 -5.28 11.80 24.85
N VAL A 35 -4.09 11.67 24.25
CA VAL A 35 -3.71 10.64 23.27
C VAL A 35 -2.27 10.18 23.53
N PRO A 36 -2.01 9.45 24.62
CA PRO A 36 -0.65 9.02 24.97
C PRO A 36 -0.11 8.00 23.96
N ILE A 37 1.19 8.06 23.70
CA ILE A 37 1.91 7.12 22.83
C ILE A 37 2.91 6.34 23.68
N SER A 38 2.57 5.08 23.95
CA SER A 38 3.30 4.21 24.89
C SER A 38 4.56 3.57 24.28
N ASN A 39 4.63 3.43 22.96
CA ASN A 39 5.74 2.78 22.26
C ASN A 39 6.46 3.75 21.32
N PRO A 40 7.73 3.47 20.97
CA PRO A 40 8.42 4.20 19.90
C PRO A 40 7.62 4.15 18.59
N TYR A 41 7.73 5.20 17.80
CA TYR A 41 6.97 5.33 16.56
C TYR A 41 7.77 6.05 15.47
N ILE A 42 7.28 5.99 14.23
CA ILE A 42 7.82 6.75 13.11
C ILE A 42 6.98 8.00 12.87
N SER A 43 7.65 9.14 12.80
CA SER A 43 7.06 10.39 12.34
C SER A 43 7.20 10.55 10.81
N PRO A 44 6.30 11.28 10.12
CA PRO A 44 6.42 11.47 8.67
C PRO A 44 7.68 12.19 8.23
N SER A 45 8.24 13.08 9.06
CA SER A 45 9.51 13.77 8.82
C SER A 45 10.12 14.19 10.15
N ILE A 46 11.40 14.56 10.15
CA ILE A 46 12.09 15.06 11.34
C ILE A 46 11.42 16.28 11.98
N LYS A 47 10.69 17.09 11.19
CA LYS A 47 9.97 18.28 11.64
C LYS A 47 8.68 17.95 12.41
N PHE A 48 8.18 16.71 12.31
CA PHE A 48 6.99 16.27 13.02
C PHE A 48 7.36 15.54 14.31
N ASN A 49 6.56 15.75 15.36
CA ASN A 49 6.62 15.02 16.63
C ASN A 49 5.26 14.35 16.91
N ALA A 50 4.72 13.69 15.89
CA ALA A 50 3.45 12.97 15.96
C ALA A 50 3.44 11.73 15.04
N LEU A 51 2.75 10.70 15.51
CA LEU A 51 2.28 9.53 14.78
C LEU A 51 1.04 9.93 13.98
N PHE A 52 1.07 9.69 12.66
CA PHE A 52 -0.06 9.91 11.76
C PHE A 52 -0.64 8.57 11.32
N TYR A 53 -1.96 8.45 11.29
CA TYR A 53 -2.62 7.16 11.14
C TYR A 53 -2.32 6.48 9.80
N TRP A 54 -2.74 7.06 8.68
CA TRP A 54 -2.59 6.37 7.39
C TRP A 54 -1.13 6.33 6.90
N ASP A 55 -0.30 7.31 7.27
CA ASP A 55 1.14 7.34 7.00
C ASP A 55 1.82 6.08 7.53
N THR A 56 1.42 5.66 8.73
CA THR A 56 1.95 4.46 9.41
C THR A 56 1.78 3.20 8.57
N TYR A 57 0.71 3.09 7.78
CA TYR A 57 0.52 1.92 6.90
C TYR A 57 1.62 1.87 5.86
N PHE A 58 1.84 2.99 5.17
CA PHE A 58 2.84 3.06 4.12
C PHE A 58 4.25 2.95 4.68
N GLN A 59 4.55 3.62 5.79
CA GLN A 59 5.83 3.52 6.49
C GLN A 59 6.15 2.07 6.89
N ASN A 60 5.16 1.35 7.43
CA ASN A 60 5.34 -0.05 7.83
C ASN A 60 5.71 -0.95 6.65
N LEU A 61 5.27 -0.66 5.42
CA LEU A 61 5.71 -1.40 4.22
C LEU A 61 7.24 -1.38 4.09
N GLY A 62 7.85 -0.21 4.31
CA GLY A 62 9.30 0.00 4.25
C GLY A 62 10.03 -0.55 5.47
N LEU A 63 9.51 -0.31 6.69
CA LEU A 63 10.10 -0.85 7.92
C LEU A 63 10.23 -2.37 7.88
N MET A 64 9.22 -3.08 7.36
CA MET A 64 9.27 -4.54 7.22
C MET A 64 10.30 -5.01 6.18
N ILE A 65 10.65 -4.18 5.19
CA ILE A 65 11.68 -4.46 4.18
C ILE A 65 13.08 -4.22 4.76
N ASP A 66 13.22 -3.20 5.61
CA ASP A 66 14.49 -2.76 6.20
C ASP A 66 14.79 -3.36 7.58
N ASP A 67 14.27 -4.56 7.87
CA ASP A 67 14.51 -5.31 9.11
C ASP A 67 14.08 -4.58 10.40
N ARG A 68 13.04 -3.75 10.30
CA ARG A 68 12.46 -2.97 11.41
C ARG A 68 11.04 -3.43 11.75
N TYR A 69 10.76 -4.73 11.62
CA TYR A 69 9.44 -5.32 11.88
C TYR A 69 8.91 -5.00 13.29
N ASN A 70 9.76 -5.16 14.31
CA ASN A 70 9.34 -4.92 15.70
C ASN A 70 8.88 -3.48 15.90
N LEU A 71 9.57 -2.52 15.28
CA LEU A 71 9.15 -1.12 15.29
C LEU A 71 7.81 -0.92 14.55
N ALA A 72 7.62 -1.58 13.40
CA ALA A 72 6.33 -1.54 12.70
C ALA A 72 5.17 -2.06 13.57
N VAL A 73 5.38 -3.13 14.34
CA VAL A 73 4.40 -3.61 15.33
C VAL A 73 4.18 -2.55 16.41
N LYS A 74 5.24 -1.97 16.97
CA LYS A 74 5.13 -0.93 18.00
C LYS A 74 4.35 0.30 17.55
N CYS A 75 4.55 0.76 16.31
CA CYS A 75 3.74 1.84 15.72
C CYS A 75 2.25 1.50 15.74
N VAL A 76 1.89 0.25 15.43
CA VAL A 76 0.49 -0.20 15.35
C VAL A 76 -0.10 -0.50 16.73
N GLU A 77 0.72 -0.94 17.70
CA GLU A 77 0.31 -1.11 19.09
C GLU A 77 -0.17 0.20 19.71
N ASN A 78 0.44 1.33 19.35
CA ASN A 78 -0.01 2.64 19.83
C ASN A 78 -1.47 2.95 19.46
N PHE A 79 -1.97 2.44 18.32
CA PHE A 79 -3.36 2.61 17.93
C PHE A 79 -4.36 1.88 18.85
N ILE A 80 -3.92 0.85 19.59
CA ILE A 80 -4.76 0.21 20.61
C ILE A 80 -5.08 1.22 21.72
N ASP A 81 -4.07 1.96 22.20
CA ASP A 81 -4.23 2.94 23.26
C ASP A 81 -5.15 4.08 22.80
N GLU A 82 -4.97 4.55 21.57
CA GLU A 82 -5.82 5.58 20.95
C GLU A 82 -7.28 5.11 20.82
N ILE A 83 -7.51 3.89 20.34
CA ILE A 83 -8.86 3.31 20.24
C ILE A 83 -9.49 3.11 21.62
N ASN A 84 -8.73 2.65 22.61
CA ASN A 84 -9.24 2.47 23.96
C ASN A 84 -9.63 3.80 24.61
N LYS A 85 -8.90 4.88 24.30
CA LYS A 85 -9.13 6.20 24.86
C LYS A 85 -10.21 7.00 24.14
N LEU A 86 -10.20 6.99 22.80
CA LEU A 86 -11.06 7.83 21.95
C LEU A 86 -12.19 7.05 21.26
N GLY A 87 -12.10 5.73 21.21
CA GLY A 87 -13.01 4.87 20.44
C GLY A 87 -12.68 4.76 18.94
N PHE A 88 -11.63 5.45 18.48
CA PHE A 88 -11.14 5.45 17.10
C PHE A 88 -9.67 5.88 17.05
N ILE A 89 -9.03 5.70 15.89
CA ILE A 89 -7.67 6.18 15.64
C ILE A 89 -7.73 7.62 15.12
N PRO A 90 -7.19 8.63 15.82
CA PRO A 90 -7.19 10.01 15.37
C PRO A 90 -6.34 10.22 14.12
N ASN A 91 -6.49 11.37 13.46
CA ASN A 91 -5.64 11.76 12.33
C ASN A 91 -4.14 11.70 12.71
N PHE A 92 -3.81 12.27 13.87
CA PHE A 92 -2.51 12.19 14.51
C PHE A 92 -2.66 12.35 16.03
N ASN A 93 -1.65 11.94 16.81
CA ASN A 93 -1.60 12.09 18.26
C ASN A 93 -1.26 13.53 18.69
N GLY A 94 -2.15 14.47 18.40
CA GLY A 94 -2.00 15.90 18.67
C GLY A 94 -2.83 16.41 19.84
N PRO A 95 -2.93 17.75 19.98
CA PRO A 95 -3.84 18.38 20.93
C PRO A 95 -5.29 17.91 20.74
N GLY A 96 -6.00 17.64 21.84
CA GLY A 96 -7.35 17.04 21.81
C GLY A 96 -8.37 17.81 20.96
N TRP A 97 -8.27 19.14 20.86
CA TRP A 97 -9.18 19.95 20.04
C TRP A 97 -9.01 19.72 18.51
N LEU A 98 -7.89 19.16 18.05
CA LEU A 98 -7.67 18.73 16.66
C LEU A 98 -7.86 17.23 16.46
N SER A 99 -7.44 16.44 17.43
CA SER A 99 -7.33 14.97 17.29
C SER A 99 -8.59 14.24 17.73
N ASN A 100 -9.40 14.78 18.65
CA ASN A 100 -10.56 14.07 19.21
C ASN A 100 -11.80 14.11 18.30
N THR A 101 -11.72 14.74 17.12
CA THR A 101 -12.89 14.98 16.27
C THR A 101 -12.82 14.31 14.90
N ARG A 102 -11.61 13.91 14.47
CA ARG A 102 -11.39 13.31 13.16
C ARG A 102 -10.32 12.22 13.16
N SER A 103 -10.52 11.26 12.29
CA SER A 103 -9.60 10.17 12.00
C SER A 103 -8.80 10.46 10.71
N GLN A 104 -8.37 9.40 10.02
CA GLN A 104 -7.73 9.37 8.71
C GLN A 104 -8.19 8.08 7.97
N PRO A 105 -7.81 7.83 6.70
CA PRO A 105 -8.20 6.61 6.00
C PRO A 105 -7.93 5.33 6.82
N ALA A 106 -8.95 4.47 6.95
CA ALA A 106 -8.99 3.32 7.86
C ALA A 106 -8.07 2.15 7.44
N PHE A 107 -6.75 2.32 7.55
CA PHE A 107 -5.75 1.32 7.14
C PHE A 107 -5.37 0.31 8.24
N PHE A 108 -5.84 0.44 9.48
CA PHE A 108 -5.44 -0.42 10.60
C PHE A 108 -5.65 -1.91 10.30
N CYS A 109 -6.77 -2.30 9.70
CA CYS A 109 -6.98 -3.70 9.27
C CYS A 109 -5.94 -4.17 8.24
N ALA A 110 -5.56 -3.31 7.29
CA ALA A 110 -4.52 -3.61 6.31
C ALA A 110 -3.13 -3.72 6.94
N MET A 111 -2.83 -2.90 7.96
CA MET A 111 -1.58 -2.98 8.72
C MET A 111 -1.47 -4.34 9.44
N ILE A 112 -2.53 -4.77 10.14
CA ILE A 112 -2.54 -6.08 10.81
C ILE A 112 -2.46 -7.23 9.81
N HIS A 113 -3.15 -7.12 8.67
CA HIS A 113 -3.03 -8.10 7.59
C HIS A 113 -1.59 -8.26 7.10
N ASP A 114 -0.90 -7.15 6.84
CA ASP A 114 0.48 -7.17 6.35
C ASP A 114 1.44 -7.68 7.43
N LEU A 115 1.34 -7.18 8.67
CA LEU A 115 2.17 -7.63 9.80
C LEU A 115 1.99 -9.13 10.11
N TYR A 116 0.78 -9.66 9.98
CA TYR A 116 0.51 -11.08 10.13
C TYR A 116 1.04 -11.89 8.95
N SER A 117 0.83 -11.44 7.70
CA SER A 117 1.33 -12.11 6.48
C SER A 117 2.84 -12.36 6.49
N VAL A 118 3.53 -11.54 7.26
CA VAL A 118 4.98 -11.56 7.45
C VAL A 118 5.41 -12.51 8.57
N SER A 119 4.66 -12.57 9.67
CA SER A 119 5.09 -13.20 10.93
C SER A 119 4.44 -14.54 11.21
N GLY A 120 3.19 -14.74 10.76
CA GLY A 120 2.34 -15.83 11.19
C GLY A 120 2.02 -15.83 12.68
N ASP A 121 2.20 -14.69 13.36
CA ASP A 121 2.06 -14.57 14.80
C ASP A 121 0.58 -14.51 15.21
N ASN A 122 0.07 -15.59 15.80
CA ASN A 122 -1.31 -15.65 16.28
C ASN A 122 -1.55 -14.75 17.49
N ASP A 123 -0.53 -14.48 18.31
CA ASP A 123 -0.67 -13.60 19.48
C ASP A 123 -0.81 -12.14 19.05
N LEU A 124 -0.16 -11.75 17.95
CA LEU A 124 -0.44 -10.50 17.25
C LEU A 124 -1.94 -10.38 16.93
N LEU A 125 -2.55 -11.41 16.32
CA LEU A 125 -3.99 -11.35 16.00
C LEU A 125 -4.87 -11.27 17.24
N ARG A 126 -4.58 -12.05 18.28
CA ARG A 126 -5.29 -12.00 19.57
C ARG A 126 -5.25 -10.60 20.17
N LYS A 127 -4.12 -9.92 20.06
CA LYS A 127 -3.92 -8.56 20.58
C LYS A 127 -4.75 -7.50 19.87
N PHE A 128 -4.95 -7.60 18.55
CA PHE A 128 -5.54 -6.52 17.76
C PHE A 128 -7.01 -6.72 17.38
N VAL A 129 -7.55 -7.94 17.43
CA VAL A 129 -8.87 -8.23 16.86
C VAL A 129 -10.01 -7.42 17.50
N ASP A 130 -9.95 -7.17 18.81
CA ASP A 130 -10.96 -6.38 19.50
C ASP A 130 -10.91 -4.90 19.10
N SER A 131 -9.71 -4.34 18.99
CA SER A 131 -9.50 -2.97 18.51
C SER A 131 -9.98 -2.80 17.07
N LEU A 132 -9.78 -3.81 16.21
CA LEU A 132 -10.32 -3.82 14.84
C LEU A 132 -11.85 -3.74 14.83
N LYS A 133 -12.53 -4.51 15.70
CA LYS A 133 -14.00 -4.46 15.84
C LYS A 133 -14.48 -3.08 16.33
N LYS A 134 -13.78 -2.49 17.31
CA LYS A 134 -14.08 -1.15 17.84
C LYS A 134 -13.96 -0.06 16.77
N GLU A 135 -12.86 -0.04 16.02
CA GLU A 135 -12.67 0.96 14.97
C GLU A 135 -13.64 0.77 13.80
N TYR A 136 -13.93 -0.48 13.40
CA TYR A 136 -14.96 -0.76 12.40
C TYR A 136 -16.32 -0.20 12.84
N LYS A 137 -16.68 -0.35 14.12
CA LYS A 137 -17.91 0.21 14.68
C LYS A 137 -17.93 1.74 14.58
N TYR A 138 -16.81 2.43 14.84
CA TYR A 138 -16.71 3.90 14.66
C TYR A 138 -17.09 4.32 13.22
N TRP A 139 -16.49 3.68 12.21
CA TRP A 139 -16.74 3.99 10.80
C TRP A 139 -18.12 3.57 10.29
N THR A 140 -18.73 2.58 10.94
CA THR A 140 -20.05 2.03 10.62
C THR A 140 -21.14 2.47 11.60
N THR A 141 -20.94 3.58 12.29
CA THR A 141 -21.97 4.25 13.10
C THR A 141 -22.19 5.68 12.58
N PRO A 142 -23.43 6.23 12.62
CA PRO A 142 -23.63 7.64 12.32
C PRO A 142 -22.77 8.55 13.23
N PRO A 143 -22.23 9.67 12.72
CA PRO A 143 -22.50 10.27 11.42
C PRO A 143 -21.61 9.76 10.26
N LYS A 144 -20.67 8.84 10.53
CA LYS A 144 -19.76 8.26 9.52
C LYS A 144 -20.49 7.31 8.59
N LYS A 145 -21.25 6.37 9.15
CA LYS A 145 -22.26 5.62 8.40
C LYS A 145 -23.31 6.60 7.92
N TYR A 146 -23.56 6.58 6.62
CA TYR A 146 -24.44 7.52 5.97
C TYR A 146 -25.43 6.78 5.05
N LYS A 147 -25.86 7.43 3.96
CA LYS A 147 -26.88 6.88 3.07
C LYS A 147 -26.40 5.58 2.39
N PHE A 148 -27.38 4.73 2.08
CA PHE A 148 -27.19 3.45 1.40
C PHE A 148 -26.27 2.47 2.14
N ASN A 149 -26.19 2.57 3.48
CA ASN A 149 -25.35 1.69 4.32
C ASN A 149 -23.84 1.82 4.04
N LEU A 150 -23.42 2.90 3.36
CA LEU A 150 -22.02 3.21 3.09
C LEU A 150 -21.52 4.33 4.00
N SER A 151 -20.19 4.43 4.14
CA SER A 151 -19.55 5.40 5.02
C SER A 151 -18.99 6.59 4.26
N ARG A 152 -18.78 7.70 4.98
CA ARG A 152 -18.17 8.95 4.51
C ARG A 152 -17.14 9.47 5.52
N TYR A 153 -16.22 10.29 5.04
CA TYR A 153 -15.42 11.16 5.91
C TYR A 153 -16.29 12.31 6.43
N TYR A 154 -16.22 12.56 7.72
CA TYR A 154 -17.04 13.55 8.42
C TYR A 154 -16.41 13.92 9.77
N ASP A 155 -15.68 15.03 9.84
CA ASP A 155 -15.18 15.54 11.12
C ASP A 155 -16.34 16.06 11.99
N THR A 156 -16.35 15.71 13.28
CA THR A 156 -17.40 16.08 14.24
C THR A 156 -17.15 17.41 14.94
N SER A 157 -16.02 18.08 14.67
CA SER A 157 -15.69 19.37 15.29
C SER A 157 -16.73 20.45 15.01
N PHE A 158 -16.78 21.47 15.88
CA PHE A 158 -17.58 22.67 15.63
C PHE A 158 -17.18 23.34 14.30
N TRP A 159 -15.88 23.45 14.01
CA TRP A 159 -15.34 24.03 12.79
C TRP A 159 -15.80 23.33 11.52
N SER A 160 -15.99 22.01 11.59
CA SER A 160 -16.58 21.24 10.51
C SER A 160 -17.94 21.84 10.13
N LYS A 161 -18.80 22.27 11.07
CA LYS A 161 -20.10 22.88 10.72
C LYS A 161 -19.96 24.11 9.81
N LEU A 162 -18.88 24.89 9.97
CA LEU A 162 -18.62 26.13 9.26
C LEU A 162 -17.90 25.91 7.92
N GLN A 163 -17.04 24.89 7.81
CA GLN A 163 -16.31 24.60 6.56
C GLN A 163 -16.04 23.11 6.32
N PRO A 164 -15.93 22.65 5.06
CA PRO A 164 -15.70 21.25 4.74
C PRO A 164 -14.25 20.78 4.95
N TYR A 165 -13.29 21.70 5.14
CA TYR A 165 -11.85 21.42 5.11
C TYR A 165 -11.44 20.28 6.04
N SER A 166 -11.89 20.28 7.29
CA SER A 166 -11.47 19.28 8.28
C SER A 166 -11.95 17.86 7.96
N SER A 167 -13.06 17.72 7.23
CA SER A 167 -13.53 16.44 6.70
C SER A 167 -12.74 16.00 5.46
N ILE A 168 -12.12 16.94 4.73
CA ILE A 168 -11.13 16.63 3.68
C ILE A 168 -9.81 16.19 4.33
N ALA A 169 -9.40 16.82 5.44
CA ALA A 169 -8.24 16.38 6.21
C ALA A 169 -8.43 14.96 6.79
N GLU A 170 -9.65 14.59 7.21
CA GLU A 170 -9.97 13.20 7.57
C GLU A 170 -9.83 12.22 6.41
N SER A 171 -9.97 12.68 5.15
CA SER A 171 -9.72 11.81 4.00
C SER A 171 -8.24 11.64 3.68
N GLY A 172 -7.35 12.42 4.31
CA GLY A 172 -5.92 12.51 3.98
C GLY A 172 -5.62 13.20 2.65
N TRP A 173 -6.61 13.84 2.00
CA TRP A 173 -6.45 14.47 0.68
C TRP A 173 -6.67 15.98 0.76
N ASP A 174 -6.15 16.63 1.79
CA ASP A 174 -6.28 18.07 2.00
C ASP A 174 -5.17 18.86 1.27
N ILE A 175 -5.44 19.68 0.26
CA ILE A 175 -6.73 19.96 -0.38
C ILE A 175 -6.76 19.34 -1.78
N THR A 176 -7.87 18.66 -2.09
CA THR A 176 -8.12 17.99 -3.37
C THR A 176 -9.36 18.54 -4.09
N ASN A 177 -9.39 18.40 -5.42
CA ASN A 177 -10.57 18.62 -6.26
C ASN A 177 -11.44 17.36 -6.46
N ARG A 178 -11.10 16.25 -5.80
CA ARG A 178 -11.82 14.99 -5.82
C ARG A 178 -13.28 15.13 -5.37
N PHE A 179 -13.54 15.91 -4.31
CA PHE A 179 -14.87 16.07 -3.72
C PHE A 179 -15.53 17.38 -4.12
N ARG A 180 -16.82 17.34 -4.50
CA ARG A 180 -17.65 18.57 -4.53
C ARG A 180 -18.09 18.99 -3.14
N ASN A 181 -18.39 18.02 -2.28
CA ASN A 181 -18.70 18.21 -0.87
C ASN A 181 -18.42 16.89 -0.14
N VAL A 182 -17.24 16.78 0.48
CA VAL A 182 -16.78 15.55 1.14
C VAL A 182 -17.82 14.97 2.12
N LYS A 183 -18.55 15.82 2.83
CA LYS A 183 -19.56 15.41 3.81
C LYS A 183 -20.80 14.80 3.18
N LYS A 184 -21.05 15.04 1.89
CA LYS A 184 -22.22 14.52 1.17
C LYS A 184 -21.78 13.57 0.04
N SER A 185 -20.55 13.11 0.09
CA SER A 185 -20.00 12.13 -0.84
C SER A 185 -19.66 10.84 -0.09
N LEU A 186 -19.82 9.71 -0.78
CA LEU A 186 -19.43 8.39 -0.31
C LEU A 186 -18.10 8.06 -0.99
N PRO A 187 -16.97 8.08 -0.26
CA PRO A 187 -15.65 7.89 -0.85
C PRO A 187 -15.41 6.43 -1.23
N ILE A 188 -14.90 6.19 -2.43
CA ILE A 188 -14.62 4.82 -2.91
C ILE A 188 -13.52 4.14 -2.07
N ASP A 189 -12.47 4.87 -1.71
CA ASP A 189 -11.35 4.41 -0.89
C ASP A 189 -11.80 3.95 0.51
N LEU A 190 -12.52 4.79 1.25
CA LEU A 190 -13.01 4.45 2.59
C LEU A 190 -13.88 3.19 2.57
N ASN A 191 -14.78 3.08 1.60
CA ASN A 191 -15.66 1.92 1.52
C ASN A 191 -14.90 0.65 1.05
N CYS A 192 -13.82 0.78 0.29
CA CYS A 192 -12.90 -0.33 0.04
C CYS A 192 -12.12 -0.72 1.31
N LEU A 193 -11.66 0.25 2.10
CA LEU A 193 -10.96 -0.02 3.36
C LEU A 193 -11.87 -0.75 4.34
N LEU A 194 -13.13 -0.33 4.50
CA LEU A 194 -14.10 -1.02 5.37
C LEU A 194 -14.47 -2.42 4.88
N TYR A 195 -14.40 -2.67 3.56
CA TYR A 195 -14.52 -4.03 3.03
C TYR A 195 -13.38 -4.93 3.51
N LEU A 196 -12.17 -4.40 3.73
CA LEU A 196 -11.06 -5.18 4.28
C LEU A 196 -11.35 -5.67 5.70
N TYR A 197 -11.94 -4.83 6.56
CA TYR A 197 -12.37 -5.25 7.91
C TYR A 197 -13.39 -6.40 7.82
N GLU A 198 -14.39 -6.25 6.96
CA GLU A 198 -15.43 -7.27 6.74
C GLU A 198 -14.90 -8.57 6.12
N ARG A 199 -13.76 -8.49 5.43
CA ARG A 199 -13.08 -9.64 4.84
C ARG A 199 -12.16 -10.33 5.85
N ASP A 200 -11.40 -9.55 6.62
CA ASP A 200 -10.24 -10.06 7.33
C ASP A 200 -10.48 -10.28 8.82
N ILE A 201 -11.37 -9.53 9.50
CA ILE A 201 -11.76 -9.86 10.88
C ILE A 201 -12.22 -11.32 11.03
N PRO A 202 -13.18 -11.84 10.24
CA PRO A 202 -13.57 -13.25 10.37
C PRO A 202 -12.43 -14.21 10.04
N ARG A 203 -11.49 -13.84 9.15
CA ARG A 203 -10.31 -14.68 8.85
C ARG A 203 -9.34 -14.73 10.03
N PHE A 204 -9.11 -13.58 10.67
CA PHE A 204 -8.26 -13.50 11.86
C PHE A 204 -8.86 -14.30 13.02
N LEU A 205 -10.16 -14.11 13.29
CA LEU A 205 -10.90 -14.87 14.31
C LEU A 205 -10.83 -16.38 14.05
N LYS A 206 -10.97 -16.81 12.79
CA LYS A 206 -10.85 -18.22 12.42
C LYS A 206 -9.46 -18.78 12.71
N ILE A 207 -8.39 -18.03 12.42
CA ILE A 207 -7.01 -18.44 12.69
C ILE A 207 -6.75 -18.61 14.20
N ILE A 208 -7.30 -17.72 15.03
CA ILE A 208 -7.10 -17.77 16.49
C ILE A 208 -8.15 -18.65 17.21
N ASN A 209 -8.96 -19.40 16.46
CA ASN A 209 -10.05 -20.26 16.94
C ASN A 209 -11.09 -19.51 17.80
N ASN A 210 -11.46 -18.29 17.39
CA ASN A 210 -12.40 -17.41 18.10
C ASN A 210 -13.54 -16.90 17.19
N LEU A 211 -13.86 -17.62 16.10
CA LEU A 211 -14.95 -17.25 15.20
C LEU A 211 -16.22 -18.04 15.55
N GLU A 212 -17.24 -17.33 16.03
CA GLU A 212 -18.58 -17.88 16.19
C GLU A 212 -19.36 -17.89 14.87
N LYS A 213 -20.26 -18.87 14.68
CA LYS A 213 -21.05 -19.03 13.45
C LYS A 213 -21.94 -17.82 13.13
N ASN A 214 -22.63 -17.29 14.14
CA ASN A 214 -23.45 -16.08 14.04
C ASN A 214 -22.63 -14.85 13.61
N GLU A 215 -21.38 -14.73 14.06
CA GLU A 215 -20.46 -13.66 13.70
C GLU A 215 -19.96 -13.84 12.25
N GLU A 216 -19.64 -15.05 11.82
CA GLU A 216 -19.27 -15.35 10.43
C GLU A 216 -20.36 -14.92 9.44
N GLU A 217 -21.62 -15.27 9.72
CA GLU A 217 -22.77 -14.90 8.88
C GLU A 217 -22.96 -13.38 8.79
N LYS A 218 -22.82 -12.67 9.92
CA LYS A 218 -22.90 -11.20 9.97
C LYS A 218 -21.80 -10.55 9.11
N TRP A 219 -20.55 -10.99 9.25
CA TRP A 219 -19.44 -10.47 8.45
C TRP A 219 -19.62 -10.80 6.96
N ALA A 220 -20.07 -12.01 6.64
CA ALA A 220 -20.34 -12.42 5.26
C ALA A 220 -21.43 -11.56 4.61
N GLN A 221 -22.50 -11.26 5.34
CA GLN A 221 -23.59 -10.40 4.88
C GLN A 221 -23.11 -8.96 4.68
N ALA A 222 -22.42 -8.36 5.65
CA ALA A 222 -21.87 -7.01 5.55
C ALA A 222 -20.94 -6.87 4.34
N ARG A 223 -20.01 -7.84 4.17
CA ARG A 223 -19.07 -7.91 3.05
C ARG A 223 -19.79 -8.00 1.70
N LYS A 224 -20.80 -8.87 1.59
CA LYS A 224 -21.60 -9.06 0.38
C LYS A 224 -22.35 -7.78 0.02
N GLU A 225 -22.97 -7.14 1.01
CA GLU A 225 -23.72 -5.91 0.83
C GLU A 225 -22.81 -4.75 0.40
N ARG A 226 -21.69 -4.51 1.09
CA ARG A 226 -20.77 -3.43 0.73
C ARG A 226 -20.21 -3.59 -0.66
N LYS A 227 -19.80 -4.82 -1.06
CA LYS A 227 -19.37 -5.11 -2.43
C LYS A 227 -20.47 -4.78 -3.44
N LYS A 228 -21.72 -5.18 -3.18
CA LYS A 228 -22.87 -4.87 -4.05
C LYS A 228 -23.05 -3.36 -4.19
N LEU A 229 -23.00 -2.63 -3.08
CA LEU A 229 -23.21 -1.18 -3.04
C LEU A 229 -22.09 -0.40 -3.73
N ILE A 230 -20.82 -0.77 -3.53
CA ILE A 230 -19.69 -0.20 -4.27
C ILE A 230 -19.90 -0.37 -5.78
N ASN A 231 -20.23 -1.58 -6.22
CA ASN A 231 -20.43 -1.87 -7.64
C ASN A 231 -21.66 -1.17 -8.23
N LYS A 232 -22.68 -0.86 -7.42
CA LYS A 232 -23.90 -0.15 -7.82
C LYS A 232 -23.71 1.36 -7.92
N TYR A 233 -23.11 1.97 -6.90
CA TYR A 233 -23.09 3.44 -6.77
C TYR A 233 -21.81 4.07 -7.29
N MET A 234 -20.68 3.35 -7.28
CA MET A 234 -19.37 3.96 -7.53
C MET A 234 -18.78 3.57 -8.88
N TRP A 235 -19.34 2.59 -9.59
CA TRP A 235 -18.91 2.24 -10.95
C TRP A 235 -19.66 3.07 -11.99
N ASP A 236 -18.92 3.81 -12.82
CA ASP A 236 -19.48 4.52 -13.96
C ASP A 236 -19.28 3.69 -15.24
N LYS A 237 -20.36 3.09 -15.74
CA LYS A 237 -20.31 2.24 -16.94
C LYS A 237 -19.83 3.00 -18.18
N LYS A 238 -20.20 4.29 -18.31
CA LYS A 238 -19.84 5.11 -19.49
C LYS A 238 -18.36 5.49 -19.46
N ARG A 239 -17.84 5.84 -18.28
CA ARG A 239 -16.43 6.22 -18.11
C ARG A 239 -15.50 5.05 -17.82
N GLY A 240 -16.04 3.85 -17.60
CA GLY A 240 -15.26 2.62 -17.39
C GLY A 240 -14.36 2.67 -16.15
N PHE A 241 -14.75 3.39 -15.10
CA PHE A 241 -13.91 3.61 -13.92
C PHE A 241 -14.73 3.81 -12.64
N PHE A 242 -14.07 3.76 -11.48
CA PHE A 242 -14.69 4.00 -10.19
C PHE A 242 -14.53 5.45 -9.72
N TYR A 243 -15.56 5.94 -9.03
CA TYR A 243 -15.66 7.32 -8.55
C TYR A 243 -16.35 7.35 -7.19
N ASP A 244 -16.10 8.40 -6.43
CA ASP A 244 -16.93 8.68 -5.24
C ASP A 244 -18.38 8.92 -5.66
N TYR A 245 -19.34 8.61 -4.80
CA TYR A 245 -20.76 8.85 -5.10
C TYR A 245 -21.28 10.07 -4.36
N SER A 246 -21.78 11.07 -5.08
CA SER A 246 -22.40 12.25 -4.49
C SER A 246 -23.84 11.95 -4.12
N VAL A 247 -24.13 11.83 -2.83
CA VAL A 247 -25.49 11.59 -2.31
C VAL A 247 -26.40 12.76 -2.66
N ARG A 248 -25.89 14.00 -2.57
CA ARG A 248 -26.67 15.20 -2.91
C ARG A 248 -27.10 15.23 -4.37
N LEU A 249 -26.18 14.89 -5.28
CA LEU A 249 -26.45 14.95 -6.72
C LEU A 249 -27.02 13.63 -7.27
N LYS A 250 -27.13 12.60 -6.41
CA LYS A 250 -27.55 11.23 -6.75
C LYS A 250 -26.78 10.63 -7.94
N ARG A 251 -25.51 10.98 -8.09
CA ARG A 251 -24.62 10.49 -9.16
C ARG A 251 -23.17 10.46 -8.70
N VAL A 252 -22.34 9.72 -9.43
CA VAL A 252 -20.88 9.72 -9.25
C VAL A 252 -20.28 11.11 -9.39
N GLU A 253 -19.20 11.36 -8.65
CA GLU A 253 -18.42 12.59 -8.75
C GLU A 253 -17.76 12.72 -10.13
N LYS A 254 -17.45 13.97 -10.48
CA LYS A 254 -16.87 14.28 -11.79
C LYS A 254 -15.38 13.96 -11.86
N SER A 255 -14.63 14.28 -10.80
CA SER A 255 -13.17 14.16 -10.80
C SER A 255 -12.74 12.70 -10.86
N SER A 256 -11.86 12.41 -11.82
CA SER A 256 -11.17 11.11 -11.87
C SER A 256 -9.94 11.21 -10.96
N SER A 257 -9.91 10.40 -9.91
CA SER A 257 -8.82 10.34 -8.95
C SER A 257 -8.27 8.92 -8.80
N LEU A 258 -7.04 8.80 -8.29
CA LEU A 258 -6.43 7.50 -8.03
C LEU A 258 -7.17 6.66 -6.98
N ALA A 259 -8.09 7.25 -6.22
CA ALA A 259 -8.98 6.50 -5.33
C ALA A 259 -9.81 5.43 -6.09
N GLY A 260 -10.08 5.64 -7.39
CA GLY A 260 -10.79 4.66 -8.23
C GLY A 260 -10.03 3.34 -8.45
N PHE A 261 -8.75 3.25 -8.04
CA PHE A 261 -7.98 2.00 -8.07
C PHE A 261 -8.12 1.16 -6.79
N PHE A 262 -8.70 1.69 -5.71
CA PHE A 262 -8.88 0.91 -4.47
C PHE A 262 -9.66 -0.40 -4.68
N PRO A 263 -10.75 -0.46 -5.47
CA PRO A 263 -11.46 -1.72 -5.75
C PRO A 263 -10.58 -2.80 -6.40
N MET A 264 -9.63 -2.37 -7.23
CA MET A 264 -8.64 -3.23 -7.88
C MET A 264 -7.52 -3.61 -6.89
N TRP A 265 -7.07 -2.68 -6.05
CA TRP A 265 -6.12 -2.94 -4.98
C TRP A 265 -6.63 -4.01 -4.00
N ILE A 266 -7.89 -3.94 -3.57
CA ILE A 266 -8.48 -4.91 -2.63
C ILE A 266 -9.07 -6.18 -3.29
N ARG A 267 -8.97 -6.31 -4.62
CA ARG A 267 -9.40 -7.47 -5.42
C ARG A 267 -10.91 -7.77 -5.35
N ILE A 268 -11.76 -6.75 -5.48
CA ILE A 268 -13.24 -6.92 -5.41
C ILE A 268 -13.96 -6.77 -6.75
N ILE A 269 -13.22 -6.58 -7.85
CA ILE A 269 -13.80 -6.34 -9.19
C ILE A 269 -13.51 -7.50 -10.14
N THR A 270 -14.24 -7.55 -11.26
CA THR A 270 -14.01 -8.52 -12.33
C THR A 270 -12.77 -8.14 -13.15
N THR A 271 -12.19 -9.11 -13.86
CA THR A 271 -11.07 -8.87 -14.79
C THR A 271 -11.43 -7.86 -15.88
N GLU A 272 -12.64 -7.95 -16.45
CA GLU A 272 -13.14 -6.98 -17.44
C GLU A 272 -13.14 -5.52 -16.93
N ARG A 273 -13.55 -5.31 -15.67
CA ARG A 273 -13.49 -3.97 -15.06
C ARG A 273 -12.06 -3.56 -14.77
N ALA A 274 -11.21 -4.50 -14.36
CA ALA A 274 -9.80 -4.25 -14.12
C ALA A 274 -9.07 -3.84 -15.39
N GLU A 275 -9.38 -4.41 -16.55
CA GLU A 275 -8.85 -3.98 -17.86
C GLU A 275 -9.24 -2.54 -18.19
N LYS A 276 -10.50 -2.17 -17.96
CA LYS A 276 -10.95 -0.78 -18.14
C LYS A 276 -10.21 0.19 -17.19
N CYS A 277 -10.01 -0.21 -15.94
CA CYS A 277 -9.23 0.57 -14.98
C CYS A 277 -7.74 0.66 -15.38
N ALA A 278 -7.14 -0.42 -15.89
CA ALA A 278 -5.75 -0.43 -16.36
C ALA A 278 -5.57 0.50 -17.57
N LYS A 279 -6.52 0.51 -18.51
CA LYS A 279 -6.54 1.50 -19.61
C LYS A 279 -6.64 2.93 -19.06
N LYS A 280 -7.49 3.15 -18.05
CA LYS A 280 -7.59 4.46 -17.36
C LYS A 280 -6.27 4.85 -16.68
N ALA A 281 -5.51 3.90 -16.13
CA ALA A 281 -4.23 4.16 -15.46
C ALA A 281 -3.21 4.84 -16.38
N ILE A 282 -3.24 4.52 -17.68
CA ILE A 282 -2.37 5.14 -18.69
C ILE A 282 -2.65 6.65 -18.79
N GLU A 283 -3.90 7.09 -18.63
CA GLU A 283 -4.23 8.52 -18.61
C GLU A 283 -3.62 9.25 -17.39
N PHE A 284 -3.55 8.57 -16.24
CA PHE A 284 -2.94 9.10 -15.01
C PHE A 284 -1.41 9.05 -15.05
N LEU A 285 -0.82 8.11 -15.80
CA LEU A 285 0.62 7.94 -15.88
C LEU A 285 1.26 9.13 -16.63
N LYS A 286 2.33 9.66 -16.04
CA LYS A 286 3.16 10.76 -16.53
C LYS A 286 4.64 10.36 -16.40
N PRO A 287 5.59 11.15 -16.91
CA PRO A 287 7.01 10.77 -16.92
C PRO A 287 7.53 10.31 -15.55
N GLY A 288 7.16 10.99 -14.47
CA GLY A 288 7.57 10.67 -13.08
C GLY A 288 6.60 9.80 -12.28
N GLY A 289 5.56 9.21 -12.87
CA GLY A 289 4.57 8.38 -12.16
C GLY A 289 3.13 8.85 -12.33
N PHE A 290 2.22 8.45 -11.44
CA PHE A 290 0.80 8.74 -11.54
C PHE A 290 0.42 10.09 -10.89
N VAL A 291 -0.33 10.93 -11.61
CA VAL A 291 -0.96 12.13 -11.03
C VAL A 291 -2.14 11.76 -10.13
N SER A 292 -2.39 12.53 -9.07
CA SER A 292 -3.45 12.23 -8.10
C SER A 292 -4.86 12.33 -8.68
N THR A 293 -5.08 13.29 -9.59
CA THR A 293 -6.34 13.49 -10.32
C THR A 293 -6.06 13.84 -11.79
N LEU A 294 -7.02 13.58 -12.69
CA LEU A 294 -6.91 14.03 -14.10
C LEU A 294 -7.43 15.46 -14.31
N ASP A 295 -8.33 15.91 -13.44
CA ASP A 295 -8.92 17.24 -13.53
C ASP A 295 -7.89 18.32 -13.15
N LYS A 296 -7.47 19.13 -14.13
CA LYS A 296 -6.54 20.26 -13.90
C LYS A 296 -7.21 21.49 -13.29
N LYS A 297 -8.53 21.62 -13.45
CA LYS A 297 -9.29 22.80 -13.03
C LYS A 297 -9.99 22.56 -11.71
N VAL A 298 -10.04 23.60 -10.88
CA VAL A 298 -10.79 23.62 -9.62
C VAL A 298 -11.93 24.62 -9.70
N LYS A 299 -13.11 24.22 -9.17
CA LYS A 299 -14.36 24.98 -9.27
C LYS A 299 -15.00 25.15 -7.89
N GLY A 300 -15.88 26.14 -7.75
CA GLY A 300 -16.67 26.37 -6.53
C GLY A 300 -15.84 26.88 -5.36
N PHE A 301 -16.23 26.53 -4.12
CA PHE A 301 -15.57 26.95 -2.88
C PHE A 301 -14.06 26.64 -2.84
N LEU A 302 -13.63 25.57 -3.52
CA LEU A 302 -12.20 25.24 -3.64
C LEU A 302 -11.38 26.30 -4.43
N LYS A 303 -12.03 27.18 -5.21
CA LYS A 303 -11.37 28.34 -5.83
C LYS A 303 -10.93 29.35 -4.77
N ILE A 304 -11.69 29.50 -3.69
CA ILE A 304 -11.36 30.38 -2.56
C ILE A 304 -10.15 29.81 -1.82
N LEU A 305 -10.07 28.48 -1.65
CA LEU A 305 -8.94 27.80 -1.02
C LEU A 305 -7.73 27.63 -1.95
N LYS A 306 -7.73 28.22 -3.15
CA LYS A 306 -6.61 28.07 -4.10
C LYS A 306 -5.31 28.66 -3.55
N PHE A 307 -5.38 29.72 -2.73
CA PHE A 307 -4.20 30.30 -2.07
C PHE A 307 -3.52 29.32 -1.09
N MET A 308 -4.25 28.31 -0.60
CA MET A 308 -3.71 27.26 0.27
C MET A 308 -3.00 26.13 -0.49
N GLY A 309 -2.92 26.19 -1.83
CA GLY A 309 -2.31 25.15 -2.66
C GLY A 309 -3.14 23.86 -2.73
N LEU A 310 -3.45 23.42 -3.94
CA LEU A 310 -4.21 22.19 -4.21
C LEU A 310 -3.25 21.01 -4.37
N GLN A 311 -2.86 20.44 -3.24
CA GLN A 311 -1.73 19.51 -3.22
C GLN A 311 -2.08 18.10 -3.71
N TRP A 312 -3.33 17.65 -3.50
CA TRP A 312 -3.81 16.32 -3.90
C TRP A 312 -4.54 16.37 -5.25
N CYS A 313 -3.91 16.99 -6.24
CA CYS A 313 -4.44 17.25 -7.58
C CYS A 313 -3.35 17.09 -8.65
N TYR A 314 -3.75 17.04 -9.93
CA TYR A 314 -2.82 17.31 -11.04
C TYR A 314 -2.03 18.62 -10.80
N PRO A 315 -0.71 18.68 -11.05
CA PRO A 315 0.18 17.65 -11.63
C PRO A 315 0.91 16.78 -10.60
N ILE A 316 0.48 16.79 -9.33
CA ILE A 316 1.23 16.24 -8.21
C ILE A 316 0.96 14.73 -8.06
N GLY A 317 2.03 13.97 -7.85
CA GLY A 317 2.00 12.57 -7.43
C GLY A 317 2.45 12.42 -5.97
N TRP A 318 1.80 11.48 -5.27
CA TRP A 318 2.10 11.15 -3.88
C TRP A 318 2.42 9.67 -3.76
N ALA A 319 3.47 9.35 -3.00
CA ALA A 319 3.97 7.98 -2.80
C ALA A 319 2.86 6.98 -2.43
N PRO A 320 1.97 7.24 -1.45
CA PRO A 320 0.85 6.36 -1.12
C PRO A 320 0.03 5.90 -2.33
N LEU A 321 -0.25 6.80 -3.26
CA LEU A 321 -1.09 6.51 -4.42
C LEU A 321 -0.32 5.76 -5.51
N GLN A 322 0.99 5.98 -5.62
CA GLN A 322 1.83 5.16 -6.49
C GLN A 322 1.79 3.69 -6.08
N TRP A 323 1.88 3.43 -4.76
CA TRP A 323 1.76 2.08 -4.22
C TRP A 323 0.40 1.46 -4.55
N ILE A 324 -0.70 2.15 -4.23
CA ILE A 324 -2.06 1.64 -4.46
C ILE A 324 -2.26 1.23 -5.93
N VAL A 325 -1.87 2.08 -6.88
CA VAL A 325 -2.06 1.81 -8.32
C VAL A 325 -1.16 0.67 -8.80
N ASN A 326 0.14 0.70 -8.49
CA ASN A 326 1.07 -0.35 -8.90
C ASN A 326 0.69 -1.71 -8.32
N LYS A 327 0.27 -1.73 -7.05
CA LYS A 327 -0.20 -2.93 -6.39
C LYS A 327 -1.53 -3.43 -6.96
N ALA A 328 -2.45 -2.52 -7.29
CA ALA A 328 -3.69 -2.85 -7.98
C ALA A 328 -3.43 -3.51 -9.34
N LEU A 329 -2.55 -2.93 -10.16
CA LEU A 329 -2.10 -3.48 -11.44
C LEU A 329 -1.54 -4.89 -11.28
N CYS A 330 -0.65 -5.11 -10.30
CA CYS A 330 -0.10 -6.44 -10.01
C CYS A 330 -1.17 -7.46 -9.59
N ASN A 331 -2.19 -7.05 -8.84
CA ASN A 331 -3.25 -7.93 -8.35
C ASN A 331 -4.18 -8.47 -9.45
N TYR A 332 -4.14 -7.86 -10.64
CA TYR A 332 -4.86 -8.26 -11.86
C TYR A 332 -3.91 -8.49 -13.04
N ASN A 333 -2.67 -8.89 -12.75
CA ASN A 333 -1.69 -9.35 -13.73
C ASN A 333 -1.24 -8.33 -14.79
N PHE A 334 -1.45 -7.02 -14.57
CA PHE A 334 -0.90 -5.93 -15.42
C PHE A 334 0.56 -5.63 -15.06
N HIS A 335 1.38 -6.68 -15.08
CA HIS A 335 2.70 -6.68 -14.47
C HIS A 335 3.71 -5.75 -15.16
N GLN A 336 3.72 -5.68 -16.49
CA GLN A 336 4.62 -4.77 -17.20
C GLN A 336 4.28 -3.32 -16.88
N LEU A 337 2.99 -2.94 -16.96
CA LEU A 337 2.57 -1.58 -16.65
C LEU A 337 2.92 -1.20 -15.20
N ALA A 338 2.79 -2.14 -14.25
CA ALA A 338 3.21 -1.92 -12.87
C ALA A 338 4.74 -1.73 -12.76
N ALA A 339 5.56 -2.57 -13.40
CA ALA A 339 7.01 -2.44 -13.36
C ALA A 339 7.49 -1.11 -13.97
N GLU A 340 6.97 -0.74 -15.14
CA GLU A 340 7.34 0.50 -15.84
C GLU A 340 6.92 1.74 -15.05
N SER A 341 5.69 1.76 -14.53
CA SER A 341 5.21 2.92 -13.77
C SER A 341 5.83 3.03 -12.38
N ALA A 342 6.19 1.91 -11.74
CA ALA A 342 7.02 1.91 -10.54
C ALA A 342 8.42 2.48 -10.81
N LEU A 343 9.08 2.03 -11.89
CA LEU A 343 10.42 2.50 -12.24
C LEU A 343 10.43 4.00 -12.57
N LYS A 344 9.39 4.52 -13.24
CA LYS A 344 9.23 5.97 -13.49
C LYS A 344 9.28 6.80 -12.21
N TRP A 345 8.54 6.38 -11.19
CA TRP A 345 8.53 7.06 -9.89
C TRP A 345 9.88 6.94 -9.17
N ILE A 346 10.47 5.74 -9.16
CA ILE A 346 11.78 5.47 -8.55
C ILE A 346 12.88 6.32 -9.20
N ASN A 347 12.95 6.36 -10.53
CA ASN A 347 13.96 7.13 -11.27
C ASN A 347 13.85 8.62 -11.01
N MET A 348 12.62 9.17 -11.00
CA MET A 348 12.40 10.57 -10.67
C MET A 348 12.94 10.91 -9.27
N ILE A 349 12.60 10.09 -8.25
CA ILE A 349 13.10 10.31 -6.89
C ILE A 349 14.62 10.19 -6.85
N ALA A 350 15.19 9.14 -7.46
CA ALA A 350 16.61 8.87 -7.42
C ALA A 350 17.42 9.98 -8.07
N ARG A 351 16.95 10.52 -9.21
CA ARG A 351 17.57 11.66 -9.88
C ARG A 351 17.49 12.93 -9.04
N ILE A 352 16.32 13.27 -8.50
CA ILE A 352 16.16 14.46 -7.65
C ILE A 352 16.97 14.32 -6.36
N PHE A 353 17.08 13.12 -5.81
CA PHE A 353 17.93 12.86 -4.65
C PHE A 353 19.41 13.08 -4.96
N ASP A 354 19.91 12.61 -6.11
CA ASP A 354 21.29 12.85 -6.54
C ASP A 354 21.57 14.35 -6.77
N GLU A 355 20.58 15.12 -7.22
CA GLU A 355 20.69 16.58 -7.42
C GLU A 355 20.55 17.42 -6.14
N LYS A 356 19.71 16.99 -5.19
CA LYS A 356 19.28 17.81 -4.03
C LYS A 356 19.68 17.24 -2.67
N GLU A 357 20.22 16.02 -2.64
CA GLU A 357 20.56 15.26 -1.43
C GLU A 357 19.39 15.10 -0.44
N ALA A 358 18.15 15.16 -0.94
CA ALA A 358 16.94 15.11 -0.13
C ALA A 358 15.81 14.39 -0.86
N ILE A 359 15.02 13.64 -0.10
CA ILE A 359 13.76 13.01 -0.54
C ILE A 359 12.60 13.85 -0.01
N TYR A 360 11.60 14.11 -0.83
CA TYR A 360 10.48 15.00 -0.50
C TYR A 360 9.16 14.25 -0.26
N GLU A 361 8.22 14.95 0.36
CA GLU A 361 6.86 14.48 0.63
C GLU A 361 6.07 14.11 -0.64
N LYS A 362 6.21 14.92 -1.69
CA LYS A 362 5.40 14.89 -2.93
C LYS A 362 6.18 15.48 -4.10
N TYR A 363 5.79 15.14 -5.32
CA TYR A 363 6.52 15.50 -6.54
C TYR A 363 5.58 15.93 -7.67
N ASN A 364 6.03 16.85 -8.52
CA ASN A 364 5.39 17.11 -9.80
C ASN A 364 5.79 15.99 -10.77
N VAL A 365 4.90 15.02 -10.99
CA VAL A 365 5.19 13.85 -11.84
C VAL A 365 5.06 14.13 -13.33
N VAL A 366 4.59 15.31 -13.72
CA VAL A 366 4.49 15.73 -15.12
C VAL A 366 5.83 16.26 -15.61
N ASN A 367 6.45 17.13 -14.82
CA ASN A 367 7.73 17.77 -15.15
C ASN A 367 8.92 17.13 -14.41
N GLU A 368 8.67 16.11 -13.60
CA GLU A 368 9.68 15.38 -12.83
C GLU A 368 10.53 16.30 -11.93
N SER A 369 9.84 17.16 -11.18
CA SER A 369 10.45 18.20 -10.36
C SER A 369 9.83 18.31 -8.96
N ILE A 370 10.51 19.04 -8.10
CA ILE A 370 10.01 19.50 -6.80
C ILE A 370 9.62 21.00 -6.83
N GLU A 371 9.74 21.61 -8.00
CA GLU A 371 9.41 23.01 -8.27
C GLU A 371 7.95 23.15 -8.70
N ASP A 372 7.40 24.37 -8.60
CA ASP A 372 6.01 24.71 -8.95
C ASP A 372 4.92 23.92 -8.18
N ILE A 373 5.28 23.35 -7.02
CA ILE A 373 4.34 22.67 -6.13
C ILE A 373 3.73 23.70 -5.17
N GLN A 374 2.53 24.20 -5.49
CA GLN A 374 1.78 25.07 -4.57
C GLN A 374 1.21 24.28 -3.39
N ALA A 375 1.62 24.63 -2.18
CA ALA A 375 1.17 24.08 -0.90
C ALA A 375 0.95 25.21 0.13
N HIS A 376 0.17 24.94 1.19
CA HIS A 376 -0.04 25.89 2.30
C HIS A 376 1.09 25.86 3.35
N TYR A 377 2.10 25.03 3.14
CA TYR A 377 3.28 24.89 3.99
C TYR A 377 4.52 24.59 3.14
N GLU A 378 5.69 24.88 3.70
CA GLU A 378 6.99 24.52 3.10
C GLU A 378 7.13 23.01 2.94
N MET A 379 7.64 22.58 1.79
CA MET A 379 7.83 21.17 1.50
C MET A 379 8.75 20.49 2.53
N HIS A 380 8.31 19.33 3.03
CA HIS A 380 9.07 18.55 3.99
C HIS A 380 10.01 17.56 3.30
N THR A 381 11.17 17.32 3.91
CA THR A 381 12.23 16.41 3.42
C THR A 381 12.34 15.16 4.31
N GLY A 382 13.00 14.12 3.79
CA GLY A 382 13.20 12.82 4.43
C GLY A 382 11.95 11.94 4.54
N PHE A 383 10.90 12.23 3.80
CA PHE A 383 9.53 11.88 4.19
C PHE A 383 9.24 10.36 4.26
N GLY A 384 8.69 9.89 5.38
CA GLY A 384 8.58 8.47 5.74
C GLY A 384 7.79 7.60 4.75
N TRP A 385 6.65 8.07 4.21
CA TRP A 385 5.97 7.29 3.16
C TRP A 385 6.77 7.23 1.87
N THR A 386 7.60 8.22 1.56
CA THR A 386 8.28 8.31 0.26
C THR A 386 9.42 7.32 0.30
N ASN A 387 10.16 7.35 1.40
CA ASN A 387 11.16 6.37 1.77
C ASN A 387 10.60 4.94 1.68
N ALA A 388 9.49 4.67 2.38
CA ALA A 388 8.92 3.33 2.40
C ALA A 388 8.40 2.86 1.04
N ILE A 389 7.73 3.72 0.28
CA ILE A 389 7.19 3.35 -1.03
C ILE A 389 8.31 3.15 -2.05
N PHE A 390 9.41 3.90 -1.98
CA PHE A 390 10.58 3.64 -2.81
C PHE A 390 11.09 2.19 -2.61
N GLN A 391 11.31 1.77 -1.35
CA GLN A 391 11.71 0.40 -1.05
C GLN A 391 10.63 -0.61 -1.47
N ALA A 392 9.36 -0.34 -1.18
CA ALA A 392 8.26 -1.25 -1.49
C ALA A 392 8.06 -1.46 -3.01
N LEU A 393 8.24 -0.42 -3.83
CA LEU A 393 8.15 -0.55 -5.28
C LEU A 393 9.30 -1.39 -5.84
N ILE A 394 10.52 -1.21 -5.34
CA ILE A 394 11.66 -2.06 -5.73
C ILE A 394 11.39 -3.52 -5.32
N THR A 395 11.17 -3.78 -4.03
CA THR A 395 11.06 -5.14 -3.48
C THR A 395 9.80 -5.87 -3.95
N ARG A 396 8.62 -5.24 -3.81
CA ARG A 396 7.32 -5.91 -3.98
C ARG A 396 6.76 -5.79 -5.39
N ILE A 397 7.14 -4.75 -6.16
CA ILE A 397 6.68 -4.57 -7.54
C ILE A 397 7.70 -5.07 -8.54
N ILE A 398 8.93 -4.54 -8.55
CA ILE A 398 9.96 -4.89 -9.54
C ILE A 398 10.53 -6.30 -9.27
N PHE A 399 11.10 -6.54 -8.09
CA PHE A 399 11.54 -7.89 -7.71
C PHE A 399 10.36 -8.82 -7.43
N GLY A 400 9.18 -8.26 -7.12
CA GLY A 400 7.97 -9.05 -6.99
C GLY A 400 7.91 -9.97 -5.78
N LEU A 401 8.69 -9.66 -4.75
CA LEU A 401 8.76 -10.42 -3.51
C LEU A 401 7.70 -9.92 -2.53
N GLU A 402 6.74 -10.77 -2.20
CA GLU A 402 5.57 -10.39 -1.42
C GLU A 402 5.19 -11.43 -0.38
N PRO A 403 5.08 -11.05 0.90
CA PRO A 403 4.36 -11.83 1.90
C PRO A 403 2.88 -11.93 1.52
N LYS A 404 2.31 -13.11 1.68
CA LYS A 404 0.92 -13.43 1.39
C LYS A 404 0.27 -14.05 2.61
N PHE A 405 -0.87 -13.51 2.97
CA PHE A 405 -1.71 -14.06 4.00
C PHE A 405 -2.20 -15.50 3.66
N PRO A 406 -2.21 -16.43 4.63
CA PRO A 406 -1.74 -16.25 5.99
C PRO A 406 -0.21 -16.31 6.12
N ASN A 407 0.46 -17.29 5.52
CA ASN A 407 1.89 -17.59 5.74
C ASN A 407 2.59 -18.07 4.46
N GLN A 408 2.54 -17.29 3.37
CA GLN A 408 3.16 -17.64 2.09
C GLN A 408 4.07 -16.51 1.59
N ILE A 409 5.08 -16.84 0.79
CA ILE A 409 5.86 -15.86 0.04
C ILE A 409 5.61 -16.07 -1.43
N GLN A 410 5.15 -15.03 -2.11
CA GLN A 410 5.08 -15.01 -3.56
C GLN A 410 6.31 -14.30 -4.10
N PHE A 411 6.96 -14.90 -5.10
CA PHE A 411 8.01 -14.26 -5.88
C PHE A 411 7.56 -14.18 -7.34
N CYS A 412 7.42 -12.96 -7.86
CA CYS A 412 6.89 -12.69 -9.18
C CYS A 412 7.65 -11.54 -9.83
N PRO A 413 8.90 -11.78 -10.28
CA PRO A 413 9.75 -10.73 -10.83
C PRO A 413 9.12 -10.08 -12.06
N ARG A 414 9.19 -8.74 -12.11
CA ARG A 414 8.59 -7.88 -13.14
C ARG A 414 9.66 -6.93 -13.62
N ILE A 415 10.40 -7.36 -14.64
CA ILE A 415 11.60 -6.65 -15.07
C ILE A 415 11.19 -5.48 -16.00
N PRO A 416 11.54 -4.23 -15.64
CA PRO A 416 11.36 -3.09 -16.53
C PRO A 416 12.13 -3.29 -17.84
N ALA A 417 11.60 -2.77 -18.94
CA ALA A 417 12.21 -2.92 -20.25
C ALA A 417 13.63 -2.35 -20.31
N SER A 418 13.89 -1.24 -19.60
CA SER A 418 15.22 -0.61 -19.51
C SER A 418 16.25 -1.39 -18.71
N TRP A 419 15.84 -2.41 -17.95
CA TRP A 419 16.76 -3.29 -17.21
C TRP A 419 17.10 -4.57 -17.98
N LYS A 420 16.55 -4.76 -19.18
CA LYS A 420 16.91 -5.86 -20.07
C LYS A 420 18.37 -5.74 -20.52
N GLY A 421 19.08 -6.87 -20.56
CA GLY A 421 20.52 -6.91 -20.83
C GLY A 421 21.40 -6.71 -19.59
N ALA A 422 20.81 -6.37 -18.44
CA ALA A 422 21.55 -6.10 -17.21
C ALA A 422 21.51 -7.27 -16.22
N SER A 423 22.48 -7.27 -15.32
CA SER A 423 22.50 -8.08 -14.10
C SER A 423 22.19 -7.20 -12.90
N PHE A 424 21.27 -7.63 -12.04
CA PHE A 424 20.87 -6.90 -10.85
C PHE A 424 20.50 -7.86 -9.73
N ASN A 425 20.67 -7.40 -8.50
CA ASN A 425 20.38 -8.23 -7.33
C ASN A 425 19.69 -7.47 -6.20
N LEU A 426 19.02 -8.25 -5.36
CA LEU A 426 18.38 -7.79 -4.14
C LEU A 426 18.77 -8.76 -3.03
N SER A 427 19.40 -8.22 -1.99
CA SER A 427 19.68 -8.94 -0.76
C SER A 427 18.83 -8.38 0.38
N LEU A 428 18.10 -9.25 1.03
CA LEU A 428 17.28 -8.90 2.18
C LEU A 428 17.68 -9.76 3.37
N ASN A 429 17.98 -9.09 4.46
CA ASN A 429 18.20 -9.74 5.74
C ASN A 429 16.86 -9.85 6.47
N ASN A 430 16.63 -11.01 7.09
CA ASN A 430 15.44 -11.27 7.91
C ASN A 430 14.10 -10.93 7.24
N PHE A 431 13.98 -11.01 5.91
CA PHE A 431 12.76 -10.58 5.24
C PHE A 431 11.56 -11.47 5.59
N PRO A 432 10.43 -10.93 6.09
CA PRO A 432 10.24 -9.70 6.85
C PRO A 432 10.04 -10.01 8.36
N ARG A 433 10.66 -11.10 8.84
CA ARG A 433 10.67 -11.79 10.16
C ARG A 433 10.53 -13.32 10.01
N LEU A 434 10.62 -13.82 8.78
CA LEU A 434 10.70 -15.25 8.51
C LEU A 434 12.10 -15.85 8.80
N GLY A 435 13.07 -15.06 9.27
CA GLY A 435 14.45 -15.54 9.46
C GLY A 435 15.16 -15.84 8.14
N LEU A 436 14.64 -15.28 7.04
CA LEU A 436 15.14 -15.48 5.69
C LEU A 436 16.22 -14.47 5.36
N LYS A 437 17.42 -14.94 5.05
CA LYS A 437 18.38 -14.19 4.24
C LYS A 437 18.14 -14.57 2.79
N LEU A 438 17.61 -13.62 2.03
CA LEU A 438 17.28 -13.80 0.61
C LEU A 438 18.31 -13.05 -0.21
N LYS A 439 18.92 -13.72 -1.18
CA LYS A 439 19.71 -13.08 -2.23
C LYS A 439 19.16 -13.50 -3.58
N ILE A 440 18.61 -12.54 -4.31
CA ILE A 440 18.00 -12.75 -5.62
C ILE A 440 18.92 -12.09 -6.64
N ASN A 441 19.50 -12.87 -7.55
CA ASN A 441 20.25 -12.35 -8.70
C ASN A 441 19.45 -12.60 -9.97
N ILE A 442 19.27 -11.57 -10.77
CA ILE A 442 18.56 -11.63 -12.04
C ILE A 442 19.52 -11.14 -13.12
N GLU A 443 19.83 -12.03 -14.06
CA GLU A 443 20.58 -11.71 -15.26
C GLU A 443 19.63 -11.78 -16.45
N THR A 444 19.46 -10.68 -17.15
CA THR A 444 18.71 -10.66 -18.40
C THR A 444 19.70 -10.57 -19.56
N LYS A 445 19.74 -11.55 -20.46
CA LYS A 445 20.57 -11.54 -21.68
C LYS A 445 19.66 -11.61 -22.90
N ASP A 446 20.12 -11.09 -24.04
CA ASP A 446 19.31 -10.90 -25.26
C ASP A 446 18.58 -12.16 -25.77
N ASN A 447 19.02 -13.36 -25.36
CA ASN A 447 18.38 -14.65 -25.70
C ASN A 447 18.07 -15.56 -24.48
N SER A 448 18.32 -15.12 -23.24
CA SER A 448 18.04 -15.90 -22.02
C SER A 448 18.03 -15.06 -20.74
N ASP A 449 16.98 -15.18 -19.91
CA ASP A 449 16.89 -14.60 -18.58
C ASP A 449 17.19 -15.73 -17.62
N LYS A 450 18.12 -15.47 -16.71
CA LYS A 450 18.52 -16.37 -15.63
C LYS A 450 18.15 -15.70 -14.32
N ILE A 451 17.46 -16.45 -13.46
CA ILE A 451 17.07 -15.99 -12.13
C ILE A 451 17.64 -16.99 -11.14
N ASP A 452 18.62 -16.53 -10.37
CA ASP A 452 19.22 -17.29 -9.28
C ASP A 452 18.64 -16.78 -7.96
N VAL A 453 17.96 -17.65 -7.21
CA VAL A 453 17.33 -17.31 -5.93
C VAL A 453 17.99 -18.09 -4.80
N GLU A 454 18.93 -17.46 -4.12
CA GLU A 454 19.56 -18.02 -2.93
C GLU A 454 18.73 -17.67 -1.68
N ILE A 455 18.38 -18.71 -0.91
CA ILE A 455 17.52 -18.60 0.26
C ILE A 455 18.18 -19.31 1.44
N GLU A 456 18.71 -18.56 2.39
CA GLU A 456 19.17 -19.11 3.66
C GLU A 456 18.10 -18.87 4.74
N THR A 457 17.62 -19.95 5.36
CA THR A 457 16.55 -19.91 6.36
C THR A 457 16.71 -20.98 7.42
N ASN A 458 16.24 -20.65 8.64
CA ASN A 458 16.02 -21.61 9.73
C ASN A 458 14.54 -21.97 9.94
N LYS A 459 13.64 -21.49 9.05
CA LYS A 459 12.20 -21.76 9.04
C LYS A 459 11.79 -22.40 7.73
N SER A 460 10.77 -23.24 7.79
CA SER A 460 10.06 -23.70 6.62
C SER A 460 9.37 -22.55 5.89
N ILE A 461 9.43 -22.56 4.56
CA ILE A 461 8.75 -21.57 3.71
C ILE A 461 7.84 -22.26 2.70
N SER A 462 6.69 -21.63 2.41
CA SER A 462 5.89 -21.93 1.23
C SER A 462 6.12 -20.83 0.20
N MET A 463 6.68 -21.19 -0.95
CA MET A 463 7.06 -20.24 -2.00
C MET A 463 6.29 -20.51 -3.29
N GLU A 464 5.66 -19.46 -3.82
CA GLU A 464 5.00 -19.45 -5.13
C GLU A 464 5.82 -18.60 -6.12
N LEU A 465 6.48 -19.23 -7.09
CA LEU A 465 7.17 -18.53 -8.18
C LEU A 465 6.22 -18.30 -9.36
N LYS A 466 6.07 -17.04 -9.79
CA LYS A 466 5.29 -16.64 -10.97
C LYS A 466 6.15 -15.95 -12.02
N ILE A 467 6.21 -16.52 -13.23
CA ILE A 467 7.04 -16.02 -14.33
C ILE A 467 6.16 -15.49 -15.46
N LEU A 468 6.48 -14.30 -15.97
CA LEU A 468 5.74 -13.60 -17.03
C LEU A 468 6.21 -13.98 -18.44
N LYS A 469 5.27 -14.17 -19.38
CA LYS A 469 5.49 -14.58 -20.78
C LYS A 469 6.52 -13.78 -21.59
N ASN A 470 6.73 -12.50 -21.28
CA ASN A 470 7.66 -11.64 -22.05
C ASN A 470 9.14 -11.88 -21.72
N ILE A 471 9.42 -12.77 -20.75
CA ILE A 471 10.71 -13.41 -20.57
C ILE A 471 10.78 -14.55 -21.60
N LYS A 472 11.47 -14.33 -22.73
CA LYS A 472 11.53 -15.24 -23.89
C LYS A 472 12.23 -16.60 -23.64
N THR A 473 12.39 -17.05 -22.41
CA THR A 473 13.56 -17.85 -22.04
C THR A 473 13.19 -19.20 -21.45
N LYS A 474 13.88 -20.24 -21.94
CA LYS A 474 13.93 -21.56 -21.31
C LYS A 474 14.71 -21.39 -20.01
N PHE A 475 14.03 -21.36 -18.87
CA PHE A 475 14.69 -21.41 -17.56
C PHE A 475 15.41 -22.75 -17.44
N LYS A 476 16.75 -22.75 -17.52
CA LYS A 476 17.52 -24.00 -17.38
C LYS A 476 17.57 -24.50 -15.94
N SER A 477 17.39 -23.63 -14.93
CA SER A 477 17.28 -24.01 -13.51
C SER A 477 16.83 -22.88 -12.57
N ILE A 478 16.21 -23.24 -11.44
CA ILE A 478 16.18 -22.44 -10.20
C ILE A 478 17.17 -23.10 -9.24
N ILE A 479 18.17 -22.36 -8.77
CA ILE A 479 19.10 -22.86 -7.76
C ILE A 479 18.63 -22.38 -6.38
N ILE A 480 18.18 -23.30 -5.52
CA ILE A 480 17.85 -23.00 -4.13
C ILE A 480 18.98 -23.54 -3.24
N ASN A 481 19.79 -22.64 -2.70
CA ASN A 481 20.80 -22.96 -1.70
C ASN A 481 20.22 -22.76 -0.30
N SER A 482 19.56 -23.79 0.24
CA SER A 482 19.07 -23.76 1.62
C SER A 482 19.93 -24.67 2.51
N LYS A 483 20.20 -24.22 3.73
CA LYS A 483 20.81 -25.06 4.78
C LYS A 483 19.78 -25.98 5.47
N GLN A 484 18.48 -25.86 5.17
CA GLN A 484 17.36 -26.59 5.81
C GLN A 484 16.19 -26.92 4.83
N LYS A 485 15.17 -27.64 5.34
CA LYS A 485 14.01 -28.17 4.61
C LYS A 485 13.02 -27.06 4.16
N ILE A 486 12.50 -27.16 2.92
CA ILE A 486 11.36 -26.35 2.43
C ILE A 486 10.12 -27.25 2.46
N ASP A 487 9.06 -26.83 3.16
CA ASP A 487 7.88 -27.67 3.39
C ASP A 487 6.99 -27.79 2.15
N GLU A 488 6.83 -26.71 1.37
CA GLU A 488 6.05 -26.73 0.14
C GLU A 488 6.65 -25.75 -0.88
N PHE A 489 6.87 -26.19 -2.11
CA PHE A 489 7.40 -25.34 -3.19
C PHE A 489 6.54 -25.49 -4.45
N LYS A 490 6.05 -24.37 -4.98
CA LYS A 490 5.16 -24.35 -6.15
C LYS A 490 5.66 -23.36 -7.20
N ILE A 491 5.99 -23.85 -8.39
CA ILE A 491 6.27 -23.02 -9.56
C ILE A 491 4.99 -22.93 -10.38
N ILE A 492 4.57 -21.73 -10.77
CA ILE A 492 3.46 -21.50 -11.70
C ILE A 492 3.95 -20.57 -12.80
N LYS A 493 4.09 -21.06 -14.03
CA LYS A 493 4.42 -20.19 -15.18
C LYS A 493 3.13 -19.60 -15.77
N PHE A 494 3.16 -18.32 -16.12
CA PHE A 494 2.00 -17.56 -16.61
C PHE A 494 2.08 -17.33 -18.13
N GLU A 495 0.98 -17.57 -18.85
CA GLU A 495 0.93 -17.46 -20.32
C GLU A 495 0.25 -16.18 -20.83
N SER A 496 -0.48 -15.41 -20.02
CA SER A 496 -1.02 -14.10 -20.42
C SER A 496 -1.48 -13.24 -19.23
N SER A 497 -1.86 -11.98 -19.49
CA SER A 497 -2.40 -11.05 -18.48
C SER A 497 -3.82 -11.38 -18.03
N ILE A 498 -4.55 -12.29 -18.70
CA ILE A 498 -5.98 -12.52 -18.45
C ILE A 498 -6.34 -14.01 -18.29
N GLU A 499 -5.53 -14.95 -18.80
CA GLU A 499 -5.76 -16.40 -18.68
C GLU A 499 -4.60 -17.13 -18.00
N ASN A 500 -4.91 -17.93 -16.98
CA ASN A 500 -3.95 -18.68 -16.16
C ASN A 500 -3.92 -20.15 -16.60
N ASN A 501 -2.90 -20.57 -17.36
CA ASN A 501 -2.63 -21.99 -17.56
C ASN A 501 -1.51 -22.44 -16.61
N LEU A 502 -1.75 -23.53 -15.88
CA LEU A 502 -0.82 -24.13 -14.93
C LEU A 502 0.22 -24.98 -15.69
N ILE A 503 1.49 -24.57 -15.69
CA ILE A 503 2.53 -25.26 -16.47
C ILE A 503 3.27 -26.35 -15.67
N ALA A 504 3.37 -26.20 -14.36
CA ALA A 504 3.87 -27.23 -13.47
C ALA A 504 3.23 -27.07 -12.09
N ARG A 505 3.09 -28.16 -11.34
CA ARG A 505 2.70 -28.15 -9.93
C ARG A 505 3.31 -29.36 -9.26
N SER A 506 4.15 -29.15 -8.26
CA SER A 506 4.37 -30.20 -7.25
C SER A 506 3.28 -30.08 -6.19
N LYS A 507 2.63 -31.19 -5.85
CA LYS A 507 1.78 -31.32 -4.65
C LYS A 507 2.53 -31.95 -3.48
N ASN A 508 3.78 -32.36 -3.69
CA ASN A 508 4.61 -33.02 -2.70
C ASN A 508 5.71 -32.05 -2.21
N PRO A 509 6.05 -32.07 -0.91
CA PRO A 509 7.22 -31.38 -0.37
C PRO A 509 8.46 -31.73 -1.20
N ILE A 510 9.18 -30.72 -1.69
CA ILE A 510 10.47 -30.93 -2.33
C ILE A 510 11.52 -30.84 -1.22
N LEU A 511 12.04 -31.99 -0.80
CA LEU A 511 13.15 -32.09 0.15
C LEU A 511 14.45 -31.62 -0.53
N PHE A 512 14.81 -30.36 -0.31
CA PHE A 512 16.11 -29.84 -0.71
C PHE A 512 17.19 -30.39 0.22
N LYS A 513 18.23 -31.02 -0.35
CA LYS A 513 19.39 -31.50 0.40
C LYS A 513 20.27 -30.30 0.80
N LYS A 514 21.04 -30.44 1.88
CA LYS A 514 22.05 -29.45 2.28
C LYS A 514 23.06 -29.29 1.13
N GLY A 515 23.05 -28.15 0.44
CA GLY A 515 23.88 -27.90 -0.76
C GLY A 515 23.15 -27.16 -1.88
N LYS A 516 23.77 -27.05 -3.07
CA LYS A 516 23.15 -26.47 -4.26
C LYS A 516 22.06 -27.41 -4.78
N ASN A 517 20.80 -27.00 -4.69
CA ASN A 517 19.70 -27.74 -5.29
C ASN A 517 19.25 -27.03 -6.56
N THR A 518 19.33 -27.74 -7.69
CA THR A 518 18.96 -27.23 -9.00
C THR A 518 17.61 -27.81 -9.38
N ILE A 519 16.58 -26.98 -9.50
CA ILE A 519 15.30 -27.36 -10.09
C ILE A 519 15.35 -26.99 -11.57
N SER A 520 15.63 -27.97 -12.44
CA SER A 520 15.48 -27.80 -13.89
C SER A 520 13.99 -27.73 -14.23
N ILE A 521 13.54 -26.68 -14.93
CA ILE A 521 12.14 -26.45 -15.32
C ILE A 521 11.88 -27.01 -16.72
#